data_AF-A0AAW2JZF6-F1
#
_entry.id   AF-A0AAW2JZF6-F1
#
_cell.length_a   1.000
_cell.length_b   1.000
_cell.length_c   1.000
_cell.angle_alpha   90.00
_cell.angle_beta   90.00
_cell.angle_gamma   90.00
#
_symmetry.space_group_name_H-M   'P 1'
#
loop_
_entity.id
_entity.type
_entity.pdbx_description
1 polymer ?
#
loop_
_entity_poly.entity_id
_entity_poly.type
_entity_poly.pdbx_seq_one_letter_code
_entity_poly.pdbx_strand_id
1 'polypeptide(L)'
;MEAWKPIVKAVHEKGGVFFCQLWHAGRVSNYSFQPNGNPPVSCTDKPIQTDMEIGGSDGEGFSPPHRLMVEEISQVVDDFRVAAKHAIEAGFDGVEIHAANGYLIDQFMKDQVNDRTDEYGGSLENRCRFPLEIVEAVAQEIGPQRVGIRLSPYADYNECGDSNPDALGLYMAEALNKYNILYCHVIEPRMIKELEKHVSESSLLPMRKAFKGTFIVAGGYNRDDGNEVITWGGADLVAFGRLFLANPDLPRRFELNSILNKYDRNTFYTHDPVVGYTPLFDLISTHRTWRRFSKFTS
;
A
#
# COMPACT_ATOMS: atom_id res chain seq x y z
N MET A 1 7.73 6.64 17.05
CA MET A 1 6.49 6.37 17.82
C MET A 1 5.84 7.65 18.34
N GLU A 2 6.47 8.43 19.23
CA GLU A 2 5.82 9.61 19.86
C GLU A 2 5.28 10.65 18.86
N ALA A 3 5.95 10.87 17.73
CA ALA A 3 5.47 11.78 16.68
C ALA A 3 4.15 11.35 16.02
N TRP A 4 3.80 10.05 16.07
CA TRP A 4 2.55 9.55 15.50
C TRP A 4 1.35 9.77 16.42
N LYS A 5 1.54 9.74 17.75
CA LYS A 5 0.45 9.91 18.72
C LYS A 5 -0.42 11.14 18.50
N PRO A 6 0.12 12.37 18.29
CA PRO A 6 -0.73 13.54 18.04
C PRO A 6 -1.49 13.45 16.71
N ILE A 7 -0.94 12.78 15.70
CA ILE A 7 -1.59 12.59 14.39
C ILE A 7 -2.78 11.63 14.54
N VAL A 8 -2.55 10.47 15.16
CA VAL A 8 -3.60 9.48 15.44
C VAL A 8 -4.71 10.12 16.29
N LYS A 9 -4.34 10.84 17.36
CA LYS A 9 -5.31 11.56 18.20
C LYS A 9 -6.16 12.53 17.40
N ALA A 10 -5.56 13.31 16.49
CA ALA A 10 -6.29 14.25 15.66
C ALA A 10 -7.29 13.56 14.72
N VAL A 11 -6.96 12.37 14.18
CA VAL A 11 -7.90 11.57 13.38
C VAL A 11 -9.06 11.06 14.24
N HIS A 12 -8.76 10.54 15.44
CA HIS A 12 -9.78 10.05 16.37
C HIS A 12 -10.68 11.18 16.90
N GLU A 13 -10.15 12.38 17.14
CA GLU A 13 -10.94 13.57 17.51
C GLU A 13 -11.93 13.98 16.42
N LYS A 14 -11.71 13.56 15.16
CA LYS A 14 -12.63 13.72 14.03
C LYS A 14 -13.53 12.50 13.80
N GLY A 15 -13.44 11.46 14.64
CA GLY A 15 -14.22 10.23 14.56
C GLY A 15 -13.74 9.27 13.47
N GLY A 16 -12.52 9.43 12.97
CA GLY A 16 -11.93 8.54 11.96
C GLY A 16 -11.39 7.25 12.56
N VAL A 17 -11.27 6.21 11.72
CA VAL A 17 -10.51 4.98 12.00
C VAL A 17 -9.20 5.07 11.21
N PHE A 18 -8.08 4.72 11.83
CA PHE A 18 -6.76 4.92 11.24
C PHE A 18 -5.86 3.69 11.39
N PHE A 19 -5.44 3.14 10.26
CA PHE A 19 -4.53 1.99 10.18
C PHE A 19 -3.16 2.46 9.70
N CYS A 20 -2.10 1.91 10.29
CA CYS A 20 -0.72 2.17 9.86
C CYS A 20 -0.29 1.13 8.83
N GLN A 21 0.11 1.56 7.63
CA GLN A 21 0.68 0.64 6.65
C GLN A 21 2.16 0.37 6.98
N LEU A 22 2.50 -0.88 7.26
CA LEU A 22 3.86 -1.32 7.55
C LEU A 22 4.58 -1.64 6.24
N TRP A 23 5.75 -1.06 6.06
CA TRP A 23 6.43 -1.06 4.77
C TRP A 23 7.92 -1.37 4.90
N HIS A 24 8.41 -2.15 3.94
CA HIS A 24 9.83 -2.41 3.73
C HIS A 24 10.13 -2.36 2.23
N ALA A 25 10.97 -1.41 1.79
CA ALA A 25 11.19 -1.13 0.37
C ALA A 25 11.90 -2.27 -0.38
N GLY A 26 12.69 -3.08 0.32
CA GLY A 26 13.46 -4.15 -0.29
C GLY A 26 14.50 -3.60 -1.27
N ARG A 27 14.59 -4.18 -2.48
CA ARG A 27 15.50 -3.67 -3.54
C ARG A 27 15.09 -2.34 -4.17
N VAL A 28 13.95 -1.76 -3.82
CA VAL A 28 13.53 -0.41 -4.26
C VAL A 28 14.20 0.65 -3.38
N SER A 29 15.53 0.63 -3.36
CA SER A 29 16.37 1.47 -2.51
C SER A 29 17.79 1.57 -3.11
N ASN A 30 18.66 2.33 -2.46
CA ASN A 30 20.05 2.50 -2.83
C ASN A 30 20.91 2.61 -1.56
N TYR A 31 22.24 2.64 -1.71
CA TYR A 31 23.14 2.73 -0.55
C TYR A 31 22.95 4.02 0.26
N SER A 32 22.62 5.16 -0.37
CA SER A 32 22.48 6.45 0.33
C SER A 32 21.30 6.48 1.32
N PHE A 33 20.26 5.68 1.10
CA PHE A 33 19.17 5.52 2.06
C PHE A 33 19.42 4.50 3.17
N GLN A 34 20.44 3.66 3.05
CA GLN A 34 20.67 2.57 3.99
C GLN A 34 21.54 3.01 5.18
N PRO A 35 21.25 2.49 6.38
CA PRO A 35 22.12 2.72 7.53
C PRO A 35 23.56 2.31 7.23
N ASN A 36 24.50 3.23 7.49
CA ASN A 36 25.93 3.04 7.25
C ASN A 36 26.32 2.76 5.79
N GLY A 37 25.45 3.07 4.82
CA GLY A 37 25.73 2.79 3.40
C GLY A 37 25.69 1.30 3.05
N ASN A 38 25.02 0.48 3.88
CA ASN A 38 24.84 -0.94 3.62
C ASN A 38 24.04 -1.21 2.33
N PRO A 39 24.13 -2.40 1.74
CA PRO A 39 23.24 -2.76 0.64
C PRO A 39 21.77 -2.83 1.09
N PRO A 40 20.82 -2.40 0.24
CA PRO A 40 19.42 -2.78 0.39
C PRO A 40 19.27 -4.30 0.49
N VAL A 41 18.16 -4.82 1.00
CA VAL A 41 17.94 -6.28 1.13
C VAL A 41 16.81 -6.76 0.24
N SER A 42 16.88 -8.01 -0.24
CA SER A 42 15.81 -8.63 -1.04
C SER A 42 15.89 -10.17 -1.03
N CYS A 43 14.97 -10.82 -1.73
CA CYS A 43 15.03 -12.25 -2.05
C CYS A 43 16.09 -12.57 -3.12
N THR A 44 16.57 -11.56 -3.84
CA THR A 44 17.55 -11.62 -4.93
C THR A 44 18.72 -10.67 -4.68
N ASP A 45 19.82 -10.85 -5.42
CA ASP A 45 20.99 -9.97 -5.50
C ASP A 45 20.95 -9.05 -6.75
N LYS A 46 19.91 -9.16 -7.57
CA LYS A 46 19.75 -8.40 -8.82
C LYS A 46 19.08 -7.03 -8.57
N PRO A 47 19.73 -5.91 -8.94
CA PRO A 47 19.11 -4.59 -8.88
C PRO A 47 18.03 -4.43 -9.96
N ILE A 48 17.13 -3.48 -9.73
CA ILE A 48 16.18 -3.00 -10.74
C ILE A 48 16.98 -2.28 -11.84
N GLN A 49 16.66 -2.56 -13.10
CA GLN A 49 17.42 -2.07 -14.26
C GLN A 49 16.88 -0.78 -14.87
N THR A 50 15.67 -0.37 -14.51
CA THR A 50 15.02 0.83 -15.03
C THR A 50 15.79 2.12 -14.70
N ASP A 51 15.79 3.07 -15.64
CA ASP A 51 16.39 4.41 -15.49
C ASP A 51 15.57 5.33 -14.55
N MET A 52 14.66 4.79 -13.73
CA MET A 52 13.90 5.59 -12.78
C MET A 52 14.77 5.97 -11.58
N GLU A 53 14.74 7.25 -11.23
CA GLU A 53 15.32 7.74 -9.99
C GLU A 53 14.38 7.44 -8.81
N ILE A 54 14.97 7.11 -7.66
CA ILE A 54 14.21 7.02 -6.41
C ILE A 54 13.95 8.45 -5.93
N GLY A 55 12.69 8.85 -5.81
CA GLY A 55 12.34 10.19 -5.34
C GLY A 55 13.05 10.54 -4.02
N GLY A 56 13.84 11.61 -4.02
CA GLY A 56 14.64 12.05 -2.87
C GLY A 56 16.08 11.51 -2.83
N SER A 57 16.53 10.72 -3.82
CA SER A 57 17.95 10.41 -4.01
C SER A 57 18.65 11.52 -4.80
N ASP A 58 19.96 11.66 -4.62
CA ASP A 58 20.80 12.60 -5.38
C ASP A 58 21.05 12.10 -6.83
N GLY A 59 19.99 11.66 -7.53
CA GLY A 59 20.06 11.08 -8.88
C GLY A 59 20.64 9.66 -8.92
N GLU A 60 20.82 9.00 -7.76
CA GLU A 60 21.26 7.62 -7.70
C GLU A 60 20.11 6.66 -8.00
N GLY A 61 20.33 5.76 -8.96
CA GLY A 61 19.44 4.64 -9.26
C GLY A 61 19.47 3.52 -8.21
N PHE A 62 18.89 2.37 -8.55
CA PHE A 62 18.76 1.24 -7.62
C PHE A 62 20.10 0.50 -7.43
N SER A 63 20.56 0.38 -6.18
CA SER A 63 21.79 -0.35 -5.86
C SER A 63 21.55 -1.87 -5.80
N PRO A 64 22.54 -2.71 -6.15
CA PRO A 64 22.46 -4.15 -5.94
C PRO A 64 22.08 -4.51 -4.50
N PRO A 65 20.99 -5.27 -4.29
CA PRO A 65 20.61 -5.71 -2.95
C PRO A 65 21.49 -6.86 -2.46
N HIS A 66 21.61 -6.97 -1.14
CA HIS A 66 22.01 -8.19 -0.45
C HIS A 66 20.84 -9.18 -0.46
N ARG A 67 21.10 -10.39 -0.96
CA ARG A 67 20.15 -11.50 -0.88
C ARG A 67 20.11 -11.97 0.56
N LEU A 68 18.95 -11.82 1.21
CA LEU A 68 18.76 -12.28 2.58
C LEU A 68 19.10 -13.77 2.72
N MET A 69 19.90 -14.11 3.72
CA MET A 69 20.10 -15.48 4.15
C MET A 69 18.84 -15.99 4.86
N VAL A 70 18.65 -17.30 4.92
CA VAL A 70 17.48 -17.91 5.60
C VAL A 70 17.37 -17.43 7.05
N GLU A 71 18.51 -17.32 7.73
CA GLU A 71 18.57 -16.87 9.12
C GLU A 71 18.19 -15.39 9.29
N GLU A 72 18.48 -14.56 8.28
CA GLU A 72 18.18 -13.12 8.28
C GLU A 72 16.69 -12.83 8.04
N ILE A 73 15.97 -13.73 7.36
CA ILE A 73 14.53 -13.58 7.10
C ILE A 73 13.75 -13.49 8.41
N SER A 74 14.13 -14.30 9.41
CA SER A 74 13.48 -14.29 10.74
C SER A 74 13.57 -12.93 11.44
N GLN A 75 14.67 -12.19 11.24
CA GLN A 75 14.84 -10.85 11.80
C GLN A 75 13.86 -9.86 11.14
N VAL A 76 13.69 -9.95 9.82
CA VAL A 76 12.73 -9.09 9.11
C VAL A 76 11.30 -9.37 9.58
N VAL A 77 10.94 -10.64 9.80
CA VAL A 77 9.65 -11.01 10.39
C VAL A 77 9.46 -10.36 11.77
N ASP A 78 10.49 -10.39 12.62
CA ASP A 78 10.46 -9.74 13.93
C ASP A 78 10.34 -8.22 13.83
N ASP A 79 10.99 -7.59 12.86
CA ASP A 79 10.90 -6.14 12.63
C ASP A 79 9.46 -5.72 12.30
N PHE A 80 8.73 -6.49 11.49
CA PHE A 80 7.30 -6.26 11.23
C PHE A 80 6.44 -6.45 12.49
N ARG A 81 6.74 -7.47 13.31
CA ARG A 81 6.07 -7.71 14.60
C ARG A 81 6.24 -6.52 15.54
N VAL A 82 7.49 -6.06 15.72
CA VAL A 82 7.82 -4.91 16.57
C VAL A 82 7.21 -3.62 16.02
N ALA A 83 7.24 -3.40 14.71
CA ALA A 83 6.60 -2.25 14.09
C ALA A 83 5.09 -2.23 14.32
N ALA A 84 4.43 -3.40 14.23
CA ALA A 84 3.00 -3.52 14.51
C ALA A 84 2.68 -3.18 15.97
N LYS A 85 3.47 -3.69 16.92
CA LYS A 85 3.35 -3.33 18.34
C LYS A 85 3.45 -1.83 18.55
N HIS A 86 4.48 -1.18 17.99
CA HIS A 86 4.68 0.26 18.11
C HIS A 86 3.54 1.07 17.46
N ALA A 87 2.92 0.58 16.37
CA ALA A 87 1.76 1.22 15.77
C ALA A 87 0.56 1.20 16.74
N ILE A 88 0.29 0.07 17.38
CA ILE A 88 -0.79 -0.01 18.39
C ILE A 88 -0.48 0.86 19.60
N GLU A 89 0.76 0.90 20.08
CA GLU A 89 1.18 1.79 21.19
C GLU A 89 1.10 3.28 20.83
N ALA A 90 1.24 3.63 19.55
CA ALA A 90 1.00 4.98 19.05
C ALA A 90 -0.49 5.32 18.93
N GLY A 91 -1.38 4.34 19.07
CA GLY A 91 -2.83 4.47 19.10
C GLY A 91 -3.54 4.10 17.79
N PHE A 92 -2.85 3.60 16.77
CA PHE A 92 -3.51 3.17 15.54
C PHE A 92 -4.53 2.05 15.84
N ASP A 93 -5.64 2.03 15.10
CA ASP A 93 -6.71 1.04 15.28
C ASP A 93 -6.28 -0.36 14.79
N GLY A 94 -5.29 -0.39 13.90
CA GLY A 94 -4.68 -1.60 13.38
C GLY A 94 -3.54 -1.28 12.40
N VAL A 95 -3.09 -2.32 11.71
CA VAL A 95 -2.01 -2.21 10.72
C VAL A 95 -2.38 -2.87 9.41
N GLU A 96 -1.84 -2.35 8.32
CA GLU A 96 -1.88 -2.98 7.00
C GLU A 96 -0.47 -3.43 6.61
N ILE A 97 -0.27 -4.72 6.39
CA ILE A 97 1.01 -5.24 5.89
C ILE A 97 1.11 -4.93 4.39
N HIS A 98 2.13 -4.17 3.99
CA HIS A 98 2.34 -3.84 2.59
C HIS A 98 3.04 -4.99 1.83
N ALA A 99 2.24 -5.84 1.19
CA ALA A 99 2.69 -6.96 0.36
C ALA A 99 2.35 -6.75 -1.13
N ALA A 100 2.63 -5.55 -1.64
CA ALA A 100 2.21 -5.10 -2.96
C ALA A 100 3.26 -4.16 -3.58
N ASN A 101 3.03 -3.72 -4.81
CA ASN A 101 3.76 -2.69 -5.54
C ASN A 101 5.27 -2.96 -5.70
N GLY A 102 5.67 -4.24 -5.71
CA GLY A 102 7.06 -4.62 -5.94
C GLY A 102 8.02 -4.33 -4.79
N TYR A 103 7.51 -4.12 -3.57
CA TYR A 103 8.33 -3.99 -2.36
C TYR A 103 8.69 -5.34 -1.75
N LEU A 104 9.44 -5.37 -0.64
CA LEU A 104 10.12 -6.58 -0.17
C LEU A 104 9.22 -7.83 -0.13
N ILE A 105 8.03 -7.74 0.47
CA ILE A 105 7.15 -8.90 0.59
C ILE A 105 6.62 -9.36 -0.79
N ASP A 106 6.33 -8.41 -1.70
CA ASP A 106 5.91 -8.70 -3.08
C ASP A 106 7.06 -9.31 -3.90
N GLN A 107 8.31 -8.85 -3.66
CA GLN A 107 9.53 -9.40 -4.26
C GLN A 107 9.70 -10.88 -3.92
N PHE A 108 9.37 -11.31 -2.70
CA PHE A 108 9.37 -12.74 -2.33
C PHE A 108 8.25 -13.53 -3.01
N MET A 109 7.05 -12.95 -3.17
CA MET A 109 5.92 -13.67 -3.75
C MET A 109 6.07 -13.96 -5.25
N LYS A 110 6.80 -13.12 -5.99
CA LYS A 110 6.79 -13.08 -7.45
C LYS A 110 8.03 -13.69 -8.10
N ASP A 111 7.85 -14.58 -9.09
CA ASP A 111 8.92 -15.42 -9.68
C ASP A 111 9.86 -14.66 -10.60
N GLN A 112 9.45 -13.50 -11.12
CA GLN A 112 10.37 -12.69 -11.93
C GLN A 112 11.46 -12.02 -11.06
N VAL A 113 11.29 -12.03 -9.73
CA VAL A 113 12.26 -11.48 -8.77
C VAL A 113 12.83 -12.56 -7.87
N ASN A 114 11.98 -13.40 -7.28
CA ASN A 114 12.41 -14.44 -6.36
C ASN A 114 13.03 -15.63 -7.10
N ASP A 115 14.35 -15.57 -7.25
CA ASP A 115 15.18 -16.62 -7.84
C ASP A 115 15.88 -17.51 -6.79
N ARG A 116 15.33 -17.57 -5.56
CA ARG A 116 15.85 -18.46 -4.51
C ARG A 116 15.54 -19.92 -4.81
N THR A 117 16.40 -20.80 -4.29
CA THR A 117 16.28 -22.26 -4.39
C THR A 117 16.08 -22.95 -3.04
N ASP A 118 15.95 -22.17 -1.96
CA ASP A 118 15.66 -22.65 -0.62
C ASP A 118 14.15 -22.69 -0.33
N GLU A 119 13.78 -22.85 0.94
CA GLU A 119 12.38 -22.95 1.38
C GLU A 119 11.56 -21.65 1.21
N TYR A 120 12.19 -20.55 0.78
CA TYR A 120 11.55 -19.28 0.51
C TYR A 120 11.44 -18.96 -0.99
N GLY A 121 11.79 -19.89 -1.89
CA GLY A 121 11.63 -19.71 -3.34
C GLY A 121 11.30 -20.98 -4.12
N GLY A 122 11.22 -20.84 -5.44
CA GLY A 122 10.82 -21.90 -6.35
C GLY A 122 9.30 -22.08 -6.39
N SER A 123 8.75 -22.95 -5.54
CA SER A 123 7.31 -23.25 -5.57
C SER A 123 6.44 -22.09 -5.07
N LEU A 124 5.17 -22.07 -5.47
CA LEU A 124 4.23 -21.03 -5.05
C LEU A 124 4.12 -20.96 -3.52
N GLU A 125 4.08 -22.12 -2.86
CA GLU A 125 4.01 -22.25 -1.41
C GLU A 125 5.24 -21.64 -0.73
N ASN A 126 6.44 -21.92 -1.25
CA ASN A 126 7.69 -21.40 -0.72
C ASN A 126 7.80 -19.89 -0.90
N ARG A 127 7.47 -19.36 -2.08
CA ARG A 127 7.44 -17.90 -2.34
C ARG A 127 6.48 -17.16 -1.41
N CYS A 128 5.37 -17.80 -1.05
CA CYS A 128 4.38 -17.23 -0.15
C CYS A 128 4.70 -17.45 1.35
N ARG A 129 5.73 -18.24 1.69
CA ARG A 129 6.09 -18.54 3.08
C ARG A 129 6.42 -17.29 3.89
N PHE A 130 7.34 -16.48 3.39
CA PHE A 130 7.77 -15.24 4.06
C PHE A 130 6.61 -14.26 4.34
N PRO A 131 5.76 -13.90 3.37
CA PRO A 131 4.55 -13.10 3.63
C PRO A 131 3.65 -13.68 4.72
N LEU A 132 3.44 -15.00 4.74
CA LEU A 132 2.56 -15.66 5.69
C LEU A 132 3.17 -15.74 7.10
N GLU A 133 4.51 -15.85 7.22
CA GLU A 133 5.23 -15.73 8.49
C GLU A 133 5.09 -14.32 9.09
N ILE A 134 5.18 -13.27 8.26
CA ILE A 134 4.91 -11.89 8.69
C ILE A 134 3.47 -11.74 9.19
N VAL A 135 2.49 -12.24 8.42
CA VAL A 135 1.07 -12.19 8.80
C VAL A 135 0.85 -12.90 10.14
N GLU A 136 1.44 -14.08 10.32
CA GLU A 136 1.35 -14.84 11.57
C GLU A 136 1.94 -14.07 12.76
N ALA A 137 3.17 -13.58 12.63
CA ALA A 137 3.86 -12.87 13.70
C ALA A 137 3.12 -11.59 14.11
N VAL A 138 2.66 -10.80 13.13
CA VAL A 138 1.89 -9.58 13.37
C VAL A 138 0.54 -9.89 14.00
N ALA A 139 -0.18 -10.90 13.49
CA ALA A 139 -1.48 -11.30 14.04
C ALA A 139 -1.38 -11.83 15.48
N GLN A 140 -0.31 -12.55 15.82
CA GLN A 140 -0.05 -13.02 17.18
C GLN A 140 0.26 -11.86 18.14
N GLU A 141 0.99 -10.83 17.69
CA GLU A 141 1.38 -9.69 18.51
C GLU A 141 0.21 -8.75 18.83
N ILE A 142 -0.58 -8.37 17.83
CA ILE A 142 -1.60 -7.31 17.98
C ILE A 142 -3.05 -7.79 17.90
N GLY A 143 -3.22 -9.10 17.65
CA GLY A 143 -4.52 -9.73 17.41
C GLY A 143 -4.95 -9.63 15.94
N PRO A 144 -5.47 -10.71 15.34
CA PRO A 144 -5.73 -10.77 13.90
C PRO A 144 -6.83 -9.80 13.43
N GLN A 145 -7.76 -9.43 14.33
CA GLN A 145 -8.83 -8.46 14.06
C GLN A 145 -8.33 -7.01 13.87
N ARG A 146 -7.02 -6.77 14.02
CA ARG A 146 -6.36 -5.48 13.78
C ARG A 146 -5.39 -5.54 12.60
N VAL A 147 -5.40 -6.63 11.84
CA VAL A 147 -4.43 -6.87 10.76
C VAL A 147 -5.15 -6.89 9.43
N GLY A 148 -4.68 -6.07 8.51
CA GLY A 148 -4.94 -6.20 7.08
C GLY A 148 -3.67 -6.52 6.31
N ILE A 149 -3.82 -7.00 5.08
CA ILE A 149 -2.71 -7.16 4.13
C ILE A 149 -3.12 -6.58 2.79
N ARG A 150 -2.18 -5.87 2.15
CA ARG A 150 -2.37 -5.31 0.80
C ARG A 150 -1.61 -6.13 -0.23
N LEU A 151 -2.28 -6.56 -1.31
CA LEU A 151 -1.74 -7.39 -2.39
C LEU A 151 -1.90 -6.72 -3.76
N SER A 152 -0.98 -7.01 -4.69
CA SER A 152 -1.08 -6.60 -6.09
C SER A 152 -0.59 -7.69 -7.05
N PRO A 153 -1.31 -8.82 -7.16
CA PRO A 153 -0.83 -9.99 -7.88
C PRO A 153 -0.46 -9.68 -9.34
N TYR A 154 -1.24 -8.83 -9.99
CA TYR A 154 -1.11 -8.49 -11.41
C TYR A 154 -0.17 -7.32 -11.71
N ALA A 155 0.22 -6.54 -10.69
CA ALA A 155 1.08 -5.38 -10.92
C ALA A 155 2.51 -5.81 -11.24
N ASP A 156 3.17 -5.14 -12.19
CA ASP A 156 4.57 -5.37 -12.57
C ASP A 156 5.53 -4.27 -12.08
N TYR A 157 5.06 -3.43 -11.14
CA TYR A 157 5.79 -2.27 -10.64
C TYR A 157 7.16 -2.66 -10.10
N ASN A 158 8.16 -1.81 -10.29
CA ASN A 158 9.53 -2.04 -9.81
C ASN A 158 10.15 -3.36 -10.34
N GLU A 159 9.81 -3.70 -11.60
CA GLU A 159 10.23 -4.95 -12.26
C GLU A 159 9.85 -6.20 -11.44
N CYS A 160 8.67 -6.17 -10.84
CA CYS A 160 8.19 -7.22 -9.94
C CYS A 160 6.87 -7.81 -10.45
N GLY A 161 6.98 -8.64 -11.49
CA GLY A 161 5.86 -9.37 -12.09
C GLY A 161 5.83 -10.85 -11.70
N ASP A 162 4.69 -11.51 -11.90
CA ASP A 162 4.52 -12.95 -11.69
C ASP A 162 4.11 -13.65 -12.99
N SER A 163 4.58 -14.88 -13.20
CA SER A 163 4.19 -15.67 -14.38
C SER A 163 2.73 -16.19 -14.32
N ASN A 164 2.14 -16.31 -13.13
CA ASN A 164 0.78 -16.76 -12.92
C ASN A 164 0.08 -16.00 -11.77
N PRO A 165 -0.27 -14.72 -11.99
CA PRO A 165 -0.85 -13.86 -10.97
C PRO A 165 -2.21 -14.35 -10.44
N ASP A 166 -2.98 -15.08 -11.26
CA ASP A 166 -4.24 -15.69 -10.85
C ASP A 166 -4.02 -16.78 -9.78
N ALA A 167 -3.05 -17.67 -9.99
CA ALA A 167 -2.70 -18.70 -9.02
C ALA A 167 -2.11 -18.10 -7.74
N LEU A 168 -1.23 -17.10 -7.87
CA LEU A 168 -0.66 -16.38 -6.73
C LEU A 168 -1.74 -15.71 -5.87
N GLY A 169 -2.63 -14.95 -6.51
CA GLY A 169 -3.72 -14.26 -5.83
C GLY A 169 -4.66 -15.23 -5.11
N LEU A 170 -5.07 -16.30 -5.80
CA LEU A 170 -5.95 -17.32 -5.21
C LEU A 170 -5.30 -18.01 -4.01
N TYR A 171 -4.05 -18.47 -4.15
CA TYR A 171 -3.33 -19.12 -3.07
C TYR A 171 -3.23 -18.24 -1.83
N MET A 172 -2.84 -16.96 -2.00
CA MET A 172 -2.76 -16.02 -0.88
C MET A 172 -4.13 -15.80 -0.23
N ALA A 173 -5.19 -15.59 -1.02
CA ALA A 173 -6.55 -15.42 -0.50
C ALA A 173 -7.01 -16.63 0.33
N GLU A 174 -6.69 -17.86 -0.10
CA GLU A 174 -7.00 -19.09 0.63
C GLU A 174 -6.17 -19.22 1.91
N ALA A 175 -4.85 -19.04 1.81
CA ALA A 175 -3.91 -19.22 2.92
C ALA A 175 -4.14 -18.22 4.05
N LEU A 176 -4.48 -16.97 3.73
CA LEU A 176 -4.74 -15.91 4.72
C LEU A 176 -5.90 -16.24 5.65
N ASN A 177 -6.86 -17.08 5.23
CA ASN A 177 -7.97 -17.50 6.08
C ASN A 177 -7.51 -18.24 7.34
N LYS A 178 -6.35 -18.91 7.32
CA LYS A 178 -5.80 -19.61 8.49
C LYS A 178 -5.55 -18.64 9.67
N TYR A 179 -5.21 -17.39 9.36
CA TYR A 179 -4.82 -16.39 10.35
C TYR A 179 -5.98 -15.51 10.83
N ASN A 180 -7.17 -15.65 10.23
CA ASN A 180 -8.38 -14.89 10.58
C ASN A 180 -8.17 -13.36 10.60
N ILE A 181 -7.29 -12.84 9.74
CA ILE A 181 -7.03 -11.41 9.64
C ILE A 181 -8.27 -10.63 9.21
N LEU A 182 -8.35 -9.36 9.60
CA LEU A 182 -9.52 -8.51 9.41
C LEU A 182 -9.89 -8.35 7.93
N TYR A 183 -8.90 -8.01 7.09
CA TYR A 183 -9.16 -7.74 5.68
C TYR A 183 -8.02 -8.10 4.73
N CYS A 184 -8.39 -8.32 3.47
CA CYS A 184 -7.47 -8.41 2.34
C CYS A 184 -7.76 -7.25 1.38
N HIS A 185 -6.77 -6.40 1.13
CA HIS A 185 -6.87 -5.22 0.28
C HIS A 185 -6.11 -5.47 -1.03
N VAL A 186 -6.82 -5.52 -2.15
CA VAL A 186 -6.24 -5.96 -3.42
C VAL A 186 -6.33 -4.87 -4.48
N ILE A 187 -5.20 -4.64 -5.15
CA ILE A 187 -5.13 -3.74 -6.31
C ILE A 187 -5.65 -4.45 -7.55
N GLU A 188 -6.56 -3.78 -8.26
CA GLU A 188 -7.22 -4.27 -9.46
C GLU A 188 -6.24 -4.57 -10.61
N PRO A 189 -6.49 -5.62 -11.42
CA PRO A 189 -5.68 -5.96 -12.60
C PRO A 189 -5.61 -4.83 -13.64
N ARG A 190 -6.60 -3.94 -13.67
CA ARG A 190 -6.56 -2.75 -14.53
C ARG A 190 -5.40 -1.80 -14.20
N MET A 191 -4.73 -1.99 -13.07
CA MET A 191 -3.58 -1.22 -12.63
C MET A 191 -2.26 -2.00 -12.77
N ILE A 192 -2.11 -2.86 -13.79
CA ILE A 192 -0.87 -3.64 -14.03
C ILE A 192 0.38 -2.75 -14.03
N LYS A 193 0.34 -1.61 -14.74
CA LYS A 193 1.40 -0.59 -14.73
C LYS A 193 1.00 0.62 -13.90
N GLU A 194 2.00 1.26 -13.30
CA GLU A 194 1.75 2.32 -12.34
C GLU A 194 1.00 3.49 -13.02
N LEU A 195 0.07 4.10 -12.28
CA LEU A 195 -0.63 5.34 -12.66
C LEU A 195 -1.64 5.24 -13.83
N GLU A 196 -1.67 4.15 -14.59
CA GLU A 196 -2.48 4.00 -15.80
C GLU A 196 -3.53 2.87 -15.71
N LYS A 197 -4.75 3.16 -16.17
CA LYS A 197 -5.83 2.17 -16.25
C LYS A 197 -5.74 1.44 -17.59
N HIS A 198 -5.63 0.13 -17.52
CA HIS A 198 -5.56 -0.77 -18.67
C HIS A 198 -6.85 -1.58 -18.79
N VAL A 199 -7.15 -2.04 -20.00
CA VAL A 199 -8.15 -3.10 -20.19
C VAL A 199 -7.50 -4.39 -19.72
N SER A 200 -8.19 -5.13 -18.85
CA SER A 200 -7.75 -6.42 -18.35
C SER A 200 -8.93 -7.39 -18.38
N GLU A 201 -8.68 -8.61 -18.84
CA GLU A 201 -9.65 -9.71 -18.80
C GLU A 201 -9.60 -10.47 -17.45
N SER A 202 -8.56 -10.21 -16.64
CA SER A 202 -8.40 -10.78 -15.32
C SER A 202 -9.39 -10.18 -14.33
N SER A 203 -9.76 -10.96 -13.32
CA SER A 203 -10.77 -10.58 -12.33
C SER A 203 -10.32 -10.94 -10.92
N LEU A 204 -10.59 -10.07 -9.95
CA LEU A 204 -10.39 -10.37 -8.52
C LEU A 204 -11.48 -11.28 -7.93
N LEU A 205 -12.51 -11.64 -8.69
CA LEU A 205 -13.63 -12.43 -8.19
C LEU A 205 -13.22 -13.80 -7.58
N PRO A 206 -12.27 -14.56 -8.16
CA PRO A 206 -11.77 -15.78 -7.52
C PRO A 206 -11.18 -15.52 -6.13
N MET A 207 -10.36 -14.46 -5.98
CA MET A 207 -9.81 -14.06 -4.69
C MET A 207 -10.89 -13.64 -3.71
N ARG A 208 -11.87 -12.83 -4.15
CA ARG A 208 -13.00 -12.42 -3.31
C ARG A 208 -13.77 -13.62 -2.78
N LYS A 209 -14.01 -14.63 -3.62
CA LYS A 209 -14.73 -15.85 -3.22
C LYS A 209 -13.93 -16.73 -2.25
N ALA A 210 -12.60 -16.75 -2.38
CA ALA A 210 -11.72 -17.56 -1.55
C ALA A 210 -11.46 -16.95 -0.16
N PHE A 211 -11.33 -15.63 -0.06
CA PHE A 211 -11.09 -14.94 1.21
C PHE A 211 -12.39 -14.74 2.00
N LYS A 212 -12.40 -15.16 3.27
CA LYS A 212 -13.59 -15.18 4.12
C LYS A 212 -13.78 -13.91 4.97
N GLY A 213 -12.74 -13.08 5.09
CA GLY A 213 -12.82 -11.79 5.78
C GLY A 213 -13.31 -10.66 4.87
N THR A 214 -13.11 -9.42 5.32
CA THR A 214 -13.46 -8.22 4.54
C THR A 214 -12.52 -8.08 3.34
N PHE A 215 -13.08 -7.93 2.14
CA PHE A 215 -12.32 -7.78 0.90
C PHE A 215 -12.41 -6.33 0.39
N ILE A 216 -11.27 -5.66 0.33
CA ILE A 216 -11.15 -4.26 -0.11
C ILE A 216 -10.55 -4.24 -1.50
N VAL A 217 -11.17 -3.54 -2.44
CA VAL A 217 -10.62 -3.35 -3.80
C VAL A 217 -10.13 -1.93 -3.99
N ALA A 218 -9.07 -1.77 -4.76
CA ALA A 218 -8.50 -0.48 -5.11
C ALA A 218 -8.02 -0.45 -6.55
N GLY A 219 -8.04 0.73 -7.18
CA GLY A 219 -7.43 0.91 -8.50
C GLY A 219 -8.41 1.41 -9.55
N GLY A 220 -8.33 2.69 -9.86
CA GLY A 220 -9.07 3.29 -10.99
C GLY A 220 -10.60 3.32 -10.82
N TYR A 221 -11.10 3.16 -9.60
CA TYR A 221 -12.50 3.34 -9.25
C TYR A 221 -12.90 4.83 -9.23
N ASN A 222 -14.13 5.08 -9.64
CA ASN A 222 -14.94 6.26 -9.37
C ASN A 222 -16.15 5.86 -8.49
N ARG A 223 -17.12 6.77 -8.31
CA ARG A 223 -18.30 6.47 -7.49
C ARG A 223 -19.15 5.34 -8.08
N ASP A 224 -19.42 5.40 -9.37
CA ASP A 224 -20.42 4.55 -10.00
C ASP A 224 -19.92 3.10 -10.12
N ASP A 225 -18.68 2.89 -10.59
CA ASP A 225 -18.09 1.54 -10.62
C ASP A 225 -17.73 1.02 -9.21
N GLY A 226 -17.50 1.93 -8.25
CA GLY A 226 -17.36 1.60 -6.83
C GLY A 226 -18.67 1.08 -6.24
N ASN A 227 -19.80 1.73 -6.52
CA ASN A 227 -21.11 1.25 -6.09
C ASN A 227 -21.49 -0.07 -6.78
N GLU A 228 -21.15 -0.21 -8.05
CA GLU A 228 -21.40 -1.43 -8.83
C GLU A 228 -20.68 -2.63 -8.19
N VAL A 229 -19.37 -2.54 -7.92
CA VAL A 229 -18.59 -3.66 -7.34
C VAL A 229 -19.11 -4.13 -5.99
N ILE A 230 -19.59 -3.21 -5.14
CA ILE A 230 -20.25 -3.58 -3.88
C ILE A 230 -21.58 -4.26 -4.15
N THR A 231 -22.41 -3.70 -5.04
CA THR A 231 -23.78 -4.17 -5.30
C THR A 231 -23.81 -5.61 -5.80
N TRP A 232 -22.90 -5.99 -6.70
CA TRP A 232 -22.86 -7.36 -7.19
C TRP A 232 -22.01 -8.32 -6.32
N GLY A 233 -21.42 -7.84 -5.22
CA GLY A 233 -20.68 -8.66 -4.25
C GLY A 233 -19.23 -8.94 -4.63
N GLY A 234 -18.62 -8.11 -5.47
CA GLY A 234 -17.21 -8.21 -5.85
C GLY A 234 -16.24 -7.72 -4.78
N ALA A 235 -16.71 -6.86 -3.86
CA ALA A 235 -15.94 -6.35 -2.74
C ALA A 235 -16.87 -5.95 -1.59
N ASP A 236 -16.32 -5.80 -0.40
CA ASP A 236 -17.03 -5.26 0.77
C ASP A 236 -16.71 -3.77 0.97
N LEU A 237 -15.52 -3.32 0.54
CA LEU A 237 -15.07 -1.93 0.58
C LEU A 237 -14.30 -1.54 -0.70
N VAL A 238 -14.32 -0.26 -1.03
CA VAL A 238 -13.54 0.32 -2.15
C VAL A 238 -12.61 1.41 -1.62
N ALA A 239 -11.32 1.29 -1.90
CA ALA A 239 -10.32 2.28 -1.51
C ALA A 239 -10.02 3.27 -2.65
N PHE A 240 -9.94 4.55 -2.30
CA PHE A 240 -9.67 5.65 -3.21
C PHE A 240 -8.39 6.39 -2.78
N GLY A 241 -7.38 6.44 -3.64
CA GLY A 241 -6.13 7.19 -3.39
C GLY A 241 -6.20 8.61 -3.95
N ARG A 242 -5.93 8.75 -5.26
CA ARG A 242 -5.84 10.03 -5.99
C ARG A 242 -7.05 10.95 -5.79
N LEU A 243 -8.26 10.40 -5.71
CA LEU A 243 -9.45 11.20 -5.48
C LEU A 243 -9.48 11.79 -4.06
N PHE A 244 -9.07 11.01 -3.05
CA PHE A 244 -9.03 11.48 -1.67
C PHE A 244 -7.98 12.57 -1.45
N LEU A 245 -6.83 12.50 -2.14
CA LEU A 245 -5.79 13.56 -2.08
C LEU A 245 -6.36 14.94 -2.44
N ALA A 246 -7.19 15.03 -3.48
CA ALA A 246 -7.79 16.30 -3.89
C ALA A 246 -9.14 16.61 -3.20
N ASN A 247 -9.76 15.61 -2.58
CA ASN A 247 -11.11 15.68 -2.01
C ASN A 247 -11.12 15.04 -0.62
N PRO A 248 -10.68 15.75 0.43
CA PRO A 248 -10.70 15.22 1.81
C PRO A 248 -12.12 14.88 2.31
N ASP A 249 -13.16 15.48 1.71
CA ASP A 249 -14.58 15.22 1.93
C ASP A 249 -15.20 14.29 0.85
N LEU A 250 -14.39 13.45 0.19
CA LEU A 250 -14.81 12.58 -0.92
C LEU A 250 -16.11 11.79 -0.64
N PRO A 251 -16.30 11.15 0.53
CA PRO A 251 -17.54 10.40 0.79
C PRO A 251 -18.77 11.30 0.72
N ARG A 252 -18.70 12.52 1.27
CA ARG A 252 -19.81 13.49 1.21
C ARG A 252 -20.06 13.97 -0.21
N ARG A 253 -19.02 14.16 -1.02
CA ARG A 253 -19.17 14.51 -2.45
C ARG A 253 -19.83 13.38 -3.24
N PHE A 254 -19.48 12.13 -2.96
CA PHE A 254 -20.13 10.99 -3.58
C PHE A 254 -21.61 10.89 -3.22
N GLU A 255 -21.95 11.03 -1.93
CA GLU A 255 -23.33 11.05 -1.44
C GLU A 255 -24.18 12.13 -2.12
N LEU A 256 -23.62 13.33 -2.27
CA LEU A 256 -24.31 14.47 -2.88
C LEU A 256 -24.20 14.54 -4.41
N ASN A 257 -23.51 13.61 -5.05
CA ASN A 257 -23.14 13.69 -6.47
C ASN A 257 -22.52 15.06 -6.85
N SER A 258 -21.62 15.56 -6.00
CA SER A 258 -20.97 16.85 -6.18
C SER A 258 -19.75 16.77 -7.10
N ILE A 259 -19.38 17.91 -7.68
CA ILE A 259 -18.16 18.03 -8.50
C ILE A 259 -16.92 17.71 -7.64
N LEU A 260 -16.03 16.89 -8.19
CA LEU A 260 -14.76 16.56 -7.57
C LEU A 260 -13.68 17.55 -7.99
N ASN A 261 -12.83 17.94 -7.05
CA ASN A 261 -11.58 18.62 -7.34
C ASN A 261 -10.69 17.71 -8.18
N LYS A 262 -9.99 18.30 -9.16
CA LYS A 262 -8.96 17.60 -9.92
C LYS A 262 -7.70 17.50 -9.07
N TYR A 263 -7.10 16.31 -9.03
CA TYR A 263 -5.78 16.13 -8.43
C TYR A 263 -4.68 16.68 -9.34
N ASP A 264 -3.62 17.22 -8.74
CA ASP A 264 -2.41 17.64 -9.43
C ASP A 264 -1.26 16.67 -9.12
N ARG A 265 -0.86 15.90 -10.15
CA ARG A 265 0.19 14.88 -10.02
C ARG A 265 1.56 15.48 -9.70
N ASN A 266 1.83 16.72 -10.10
CA ASN A 266 3.11 17.38 -9.85
C ASN A 266 3.34 17.66 -8.36
N THR A 267 2.28 17.54 -7.55
CA THR A 267 2.31 17.84 -6.11
C THR A 267 2.14 16.61 -5.23
N PHE A 268 2.09 15.39 -5.80
CA PHE A 268 1.96 14.17 -5.00
C PHE A 268 3.18 13.90 -4.12
N TYR A 269 4.37 14.25 -4.62
CA TYR A 269 5.62 14.16 -3.89
C TYR A 269 6.24 15.56 -3.86
N THR A 270 5.99 16.29 -2.77
CA THR A 270 6.45 17.65 -2.55
C THR A 270 6.99 17.81 -1.15
N HIS A 271 7.94 18.72 -0.97
CA HIS A 271 8.43 19.13 0.34
C HIS A 271 7.59 20.29 0.93
N ASP A 272 6.69 20.86 0.13
CA ASP A 272 5.80 21.93 0.58
C ASP A 272 4.72 21.35 1.53
N PRO A 273 4.60 21.85 2.77
CA PRO A 273 3.67 21.29 3.75
C PRO A 273 2.20 21.60 3.47
N VAL A 274 1.90 22.49 2.51
CA VAL A 274 0.53 22.97 2.23
C VAL A 274 0.13 22.68 0.78
N VAL A 275 0.94 23.09 -0.20
CA VAL A 275 0.61 23.01 -1.62
C VAL A 275 0.48 21.56 -2.06
N GLY A 276 -0.72 21.16 -2.46
CA GLY A 276 -1.01 19.78 -2.88
C GLY A 276 -1.15 18.75 -1.75
N TYR A 277 -1.04 19.18 -0.49
CA TYR A 277 -1.10 18.31 0.69
C TYR A 277 -2.27 18.65 1.62
N THR A 278 -2.34 19.88 2.14
CA THR A 278 -3.47 20.33 2.97
C THR A 278 -4.32 21.34 2.19
N PRO A 279 -5.48 20.94 1.64
CA PRO A 279 -6.33 21.88 0.95
C PRO A 279 -6.91 22.90 1.94
N LEU A 280 -6.82 24.19 1.63
CA LEU A 280 -7.63 25.22 2.26
C LEU A 280 -9.08 25.01 1.78
N PHE A 281 -9.96 24.59 2.67
CA PHE A 281 -11.36 24.32 2.33
C PHE A 281 -12.12 25.61 2.02
N ASP A 282 -12.86 25.61 0.90
CA ASP A 282 -14.11 26.35 0.77
C ASP A 282 -15.19 25.37 0.30
N LEU A 283 -16.02 24.92 1.24
CA LEU A 283 -17.18 24.08 0.94
C LEU A 283 -18.37 24.90 0.43
N ILE A 284 -18.28 26.24 0.39
CA ILE A 284 -19.39 27.12 0.00
C ILE A 284 -18.87 28.41 -0.66
N SER A 285 -18.73 28.43 -1.99
CA SER A 285 -18.58 29.67 -2.73
C SER A 285 -19.14 29.54 -4.15
N THR A 286 -20.46 29.39 -4.27
CA THR A 286 -21.13 29.87 -5.48
C THR A 286 -21.41 31.37 -5.39
N HIS A 287 -21.61 31.98 -4.21
CA HIS A 287 -21.85 33.44 -4.10
C HIS A 287 -21.17 34.06 -2.86
N ARG A 288 -19.94 34.56 -2.99
CA ARG A 288 -19.46 35.76 -2.27
C ARG A 288 -18.21 36.30 -2.93
N THR A 289 -18.28 37.58 -3.28
CA THR A 289 -17.21 38.35 -3.90
C THR A 289 -16.00 38.46 -2.97
N TRP A 290 -14.83 38.16 -3.54
CA TRP A 290 -13.51 38.36 -2.95
C TRP A 290 -13.34 39.80 -2.45
N ARG A 291 -13.23 39.99 -1.14
CA ARG A 291 -12.52 41.17 -0.61
C ARG A 291 -11.05 40.82 -0.52
N ARG A 292 -10.25 41.38 -1.43
CA ARG A 292 -8.80 41.55 -1.28
C ARG A 292 -8.53 42.05 0.14
N PHE A 293 -7.86 41.26 0.96
CA PHE A 293 -7.11 41.82 2.08
C PHE A 293 -5.84 42.43 1.50
N SER A 294 -5.95 43.71 1.12
CA SER A 294 -4.82 44.63 1.28
C SER A 294 -4.75 45.01 2.75
N LYS A 295 -3.55 44.89 3.34
CA LYS A 295 -3.01 45.73 4.43
C LYS A 295 -1.55 45.32 4.63
N PHE A 296 -0.62 46.14 4.18
CA PHE A 296 0.00 47.24 4.93
C PHE A 296 0.97 46.77 6.00
N THR A 297 2.27 46.91 5.70
CA THR A 297 3.39 47.48 6.50
C THR A 297 4.60 47.38 5.56
N SER A 298 5.39 48.41 5.24
CA SER A 298 5.62 49.77 5.74
C SER A 298 6.02 50.66 4.56
#